data_AF-A0A950RTL0-F1
#
_entry.id   AF-A0A950RTL0-F1
#
_cell.length_a   1.000
_cell.length_b   1.000
_cell.length_c   1.000
_cell.angle_alpha   90.00
_cell.angle_beta   90.00
_cell.angle_gamma   90.00
#
_symmetry.space_group_name_H-M   'P 1'
#
loop_
_entity.id
_entity.type
_entity.pdbx_description
1 polymer ?
#
loop_
_entity_poly.entity_id
_entity_poly.type
_entity_poly.pdbx_seq_one_letter_code
_entity_poly.pdbx_strand_id
1 'polypeptide(L)'
;MLASQSVQWINRDTDDHTVVSDDVFDTADHRGTDQLLPGTDSNGGQPGQFVLRFDRPGTFVYYCRFHAHLDAFNQPVAPGPRGGIQDANGNFGTPMMGVITVLGGQDDN
;
A
#
# COMPACT_ATOMS: atom_id res chain seq x y z
N MET A 1 -10.36 -10.28 -2.26
CA MET A 1 -9.95 -11.10 -3.43
C MET A 1 -9.87 -12.56 -3.01
N LEU A 2 -9.91 -13.51 -3.94
CA LEU A 2 -9.63 -14.93 -3.67
C LEU A 2 -8.12 -15.20 -3.69
N ALA A 3 -7.68 -16.27 -3.05
CA ALA A 3 -6.32 -16.79 -3.20
C ALA A 3 -5.98 -17.10 -4.68
N SER A 4 -4.70 -17.11 -5.01
CA SER A 4 -4.12 -17.17 -6.37
C SER A 4 -4.40 -15.95 -7.26
N GLN A 5 -5.13 -14.94 -6.80
CA GLN A 5 -5.29 -13.67 -7.53
C GLN A 5 -4.10 -12.73 -7.29
N SER A 6 -3.93 -11.73 -8.15
CA SER A 6 -2.89 -10.70 -8.02
C SER A 6 -3.49 -9.31 -7.91
N VAL A 7 -2.79 -8.42 -7.21
CA VAL A 7 -3.06 -6.98 -7.21
C VAL A 7 -1.94 -6.28 -7.93
N GLN A 8 -2.31 -5.31 -8.77
CA GLN A 8 -1.39 -4.41 -9.45
C GLN A 8 -1.56 -3.00 -8.89
N TRP A 9 -0.47 -2.43 -8.40
CA TRP A 9 -0.36 -1.01 -8.08
C TRP A 9 0.28 -0.29 -9.25
N ILE A 10 -0.25 0.89 -9.58
CA ILE A 10 0.26 1.76 -10.64
C ILE A 10 0.37 3.17 -10.06
N ASN A 11 1.59 3.69 -9.99
CA ASN A 11 1.83 5.07 -9.61
C ASN A 11 1.65 5.98 -10.84
N ARG A 12 0.52 6.69 -10.89
CA ARG A 12 0.21 7.67 -11.93
C ARG A 12 0.52 9.11 -11.49
N ASP A 13 1.07 9.29 -10.31
CA ASP A 13 1.52 10.58 -9.82
C ASP A 13 2.90 10.92 -10.40
N THR A 14 3.29 12.17 -10.21
CA THR A 14 4.59 12.72 -10.58
C THR A 14 5.70 12.30 -9.63
N ASP A 15 5.41 12.17 -8.34
CA ASP A 15 6.35 11.81 -7.28
C ASP A 15 6.36 10.30 -6.96
N ASP A 16 7.42 9.88 -6.28
CA ASP A 16 7.62 8.49 -5.91
C ASP A 16 6.66 8.05 -4.80
N HIS A 17 6.14 6.83 -4.92
CA HIS A 17 5.31 6.19 -3.90
C HIS A 17 5.87 4.82 -3.54
N THR A 18 5.34 4.18 -2.49
CA THR A 18 5.72 2.82 -2.14
C THR A 18 4.52 1.94 -1.82
N VAL A 19 4.72 0.63 -1.93
CA VAL A 19 3.89 -0.40 -1.31
C VAL A 19 4.75 -1.09 -0.25
N VAL A 20 4.45 -0.82 1.02
CA VAL A 20 5.13 -1.43 2.17
C VAL A 20 4.10 -2.24 2.95
N SER A 21 4.46 -3.44 3.41
CA SER A 21 3.61 -4.25 4.29
C SER A 21 3.63 -3.74 5.72
N ASP A 22 2.51 -3.86 6.41
CA ASP A 22 2.47 -3.79 7.87
C ASP A 22 2.49 -5.21 8.46
N ASP A 23 3.70 -5.67 8.74
CA ASP A 23 3.97 -7.04 9.19
C ASP A 23 3.29 -7.42 10.51
N VAL A 24 2.86 -6.43 11.31
CA VAL A 24 2.14 -6.66 12.57
C VAL A 24 0.74 -7.20 12.30
N PHE A 25 0.10 -6.75 11.22
CA PHE A 25 -1.27 -7.13 10.87
C PHE A 25 -1.34 -8.11 9.69
N ASP A 26 -0.22 -8.31 8.99
CA ASP A 26 -0.16 -9.19 7.82
C ASP A 26 -0.24 -10.67 8.16
N THR A 27 -1.25 -11.30 7.56
CA THR A 27 -1.57 -12.73 7.67
C THR A 27 -1.70 -13.42 6.31
N ALA A 28 -1.76 -12.67 5.20
CA ALA A 28 -1.89 -13.20 3.83
C ALA A 28 -0.56 -13.63 3.16
N ASP A 29 0.48 -13.94 3.95
CA ASP A 29 1.89 -13.93 3.50
C ASP A 29 2.32 -12.54 2.97
N HIS A 30 3.60 -12.37 2.60
CA HIS A 30 4.20 -11.09 2.13
C HIS A 30 4.65 -10.08 3.19
N ARG A 31 4.97 -10.56 4.40
CA ARG A 31 5.74 -9.77 5.38
C ARG A 31 7.08 -9.33 4.80
N GLY A 32 7.53 -8.13 5.15
CA GLY A 32 8.74 -7.49 4.65
C GLY A 32 8.63 -6.94 3.22
N THR A 33 7.41 -6.77 2.70
CA THR A 33 7.22 -6.07 1.41
C THR A 33 7.64 -4.63 1.58
N ASP A 34 8.58 -4.17 0.74
CA ASP A 34 9.00 -2.77 0.65
C ASP A 34 9.37 -2.48 -0.81
N GLN A 35 8.43 -1.89 -1.55
CA GLN A 35 8.56 -1.67 -2.99
C GLN A 35 8.40 -0.20 -3.33
N LEU A 36 9.39 0.36 -4.02
CA LEU A 36 9.31 1.67 -4.65
C LEU A 36 8.52 1.58 -5.95
N LEU A 37 7.57 2.51 -6.12
CA LEU A 37 6.88 2.77 -7.37
C LEU A 37 7.28 4.18 -7.83
N PRO A 38 8.21 4.29 -8.79
CA PRO A 38 8.64 5.58 -9.32
C PRO A 38 7.46 6.40 -9.85
N GLY A 39 7.46 7.70 -9.55
CA GLY A 39 6.56 8.68 -10.16
C GLY A 39 6.95 8.98 -11.60
N THR A 40 6.10 9.65 -12.35
CA THR A 40 6.41 9.97 -13.75
C THR A 40 7.64 10.88 -13.88
N ASP A 41 7.93 11.74 -12.90
CA ASP A 41 9.08 12.65 -12.97
C ASP A 41 10.41 11.90 -12.82
N SER A 42 10.45 10.89 -11.95
CA SER A 42 11.62 10.03 -11.73
C SER A 42 11.72 8.88 -12.75
N ASN A 43 10.66 8.63 -13.53
CA ASN A 43 10.54 7.50 -14.44
C ASN A 43 10.28 7.90 -15.90
N GLY A 44 10.79 9.06 -16.32
CA GLY A 44 10.79 9.47 -17.73
C GLY A 44 9.40 9.63 -18.35
N GLY A 45 8.43 10.11 -17.56
CA GLY A 45 7.03 10.26 -17.96
C GLY A 45 6.20 8.98 -17.87
N GLN A 46 6.77 7.85 -17.43
CA GLN A 46 6.07 6.56 -17.36
C GLN A 46 5.60 6.23 -15.94
N PRO A 47 4.39 5.67 -15.77
CA PRO A 47 3.93 5.19 -14.46
C PRO A 47 4.78 4.03 -13.91
N GLY A 48 5.20 4.12 -12.65
CA GLY A 48 5.77 2.99 -11.91
C GLY A 48 4.71 1.92 -11.61
N GLN A 49 5.11 0.64 -11.57
CA GLN A 49 4.18 -0.48 -11.39
C GLN A 49 4.76 -1.57 -10.49
N PHE A 50 3.90 -2.20 -9.69
CA PHE A 50 4.23 -3.35 -8.87
C PHE A 50 3.07 -4.35 -8.86
N VAL A 51 3.38 -5.65 -8.94
CA VAL A 51 2.38 -6.73 -8.92
C VAL A 51 2.73 -7.70 -7.81
N LEU A 52 1.75 -8.00 -6.95
CA LEU A 52 1.87 -9.01 -5.90
C LEU A 52 0.76 -10.06 -6.07
N ARG A 53 1.16 -11.33 -6.07
CA ARG A 53 0.24 -12.48 -6.11
C ARG A 53 0.03 -13.01 -4.71
N PHE A 54 -1.23 -13.19 -4.32
CA PHE A 54 -1.63 -13.65 -3.00
C PHE A 54 -2.09 -15.10 -3.03
N ASP A 55 -1.30 -16.01 -2.47
CA ASP A 55 -1.61 -17.45 -2.46
C ASP A 55 -2.17 -17.96 -1.12
N ARG A 56 -2.06 -17.17 -0.04
CA ARG A 56 -2.57 -17.54 1.30
C ARG A 56 -3.75 -16.65 1.71
N PRO A 57 -4.87 -17.22 2.17
CA PRO A 57 -5.95 -16.45 2.79
C PRO A 57 -5.47 -15.67 4.01
N GLY A 58 -6.00 -14.46 4.20
CA GLY A 58 -5.60 -13.58 5.29
C GLY A 58 -5.80 -12.12 4.93
N THR A 59 -5.08 -11.26 5.64
CA THR A 59 -5.08 -9.81 5.46
C THR A 59 -3.69 -9.33 5.07
N PHE A 60 -3.63 -8.39 4.13
CA PHE A 60 -2.44 -7.63 3.77
C PHE A 60 -2.73 -6.14 3.90
N VAL A 61 -2.15 -5.52 4.92
CA VAL A 61 -2.23 -4.10 5.21
C VAL A 61 -1.01 -3.44 4.56
N TYR A 62 -1.24 -2.45 3.71
CA TYR A 62 -0.17 -1.79 2.97
C TYR A 62 -0.22 -0.28 3.07
N TYR A 63 0.95 0.35 2.89
CA TYR A 63 1.07 1.81 2.92
C TYR A 63 2.25 2.37 2.11
N CYS A 64 2.20 3.67 1.85
CA CYS A 64 3.31 4.44 1.32
C CYS A 64 4.15 5.03 2.46
N ARG A 65 5.44 4.68 2.57
CA ARG A 65 6.32 5.16 3.65
C ARG A 65 6.69 6.65 3.53
N PHE A 66 6.48 7.24 2.37
CA PHE A 66 6.74 8.67 2.15
C PHE A 66 5.54 9.53 2.56
N HIS A 67 4.32 9.02 2.36
CA HIS A 67 3.10 9.84 2.31
C HIS A 67 1.96 9.34 3.20
N ALA A 68 2.12 8.20 3.85
CA ALA A 68 1.24 7.72 4.90
C ALA A 68 2.02 7.72 6.23
N HIS A 69 1.38 8.16 7.32
CA HIS A 69 2.06 8.23 8.61
C HIS A 69 1.20 7.79 9.78
N LEU A 70 1.63 6.68 10.34
CA LEU A 70 0.73 5.59 10.51
C LEU A 70 0.36 5.41 12.01
N ASP A 71 1.33 5.41 12.92
CA ASP A 71 1.21 5.96 14.28
C ASP A 71 2.63 6.07 14.84
N ALA A 72 2.76 6.30 16.15
CA ALA A 72 4.05 6.40 16.83
C ALA A 72 4.65 5.06 17.29
N PHE A 73 3.94 3.93 17.17
CA PHE A 73 4.36 2.63 17.73
C PHE A 73 4.25 1.46 16.73
N ASN A 74 3.12 1.24 16.05
CA ASN A 74 2.79 0.03 15.26
C ASN A 74 1.92 0.18 13.95
N GLN A 75 1.47 1.34 13.45
CA GLN A 75 0.16 1.44 12.71
C GLN A 75 0.14 1.58 11.18
N PRO A 76 -1.10 1.82 10.57
CA PRO A 76 -1.58 3.04 9.82
C PRO A 76 -2.74 4.04 10.28
N VAL A 77 -2.44 5.36 10.40
CA VAL A 77 -3.20 6.66 10.45
C VAL A 77 -2.75 7.53 9.25
N ALA A 78 -3.58 8.43 8.73
CA ALA A 78 -3.15 9.44 7.75
C ALA A 78 -2.79 10.73 8.49
N PRO A 79 -1.68 11.44 8.16
CA PRO A 79 -1.44 12.76 8.75
C PRO A 79 -2.71 13.58 8.50
N GLY A 80 -3.43 14.08 9.55
CA GLY A 80 -3.71 15.50 9.86
C GLY A 80 -4.73 16.05 10.82
N PRO A 81 -5.13 17.36 10.77
CA PRO A 81 -5.68 18.03 11.95
C PRO A 81 -6.96 17.33 12.45
N ARG A 82 -7.54 16.48 11.60
CA ARG A 82 -8.56 15.47 11.90
C ARG A 82 -8.36 14.13 11.13
N GLY A 83 -7.13 13.75 10.79
CA GLY A 83 -6.79 12.59 9.93
C GLY A 83 -6.49 12.91 8.44
N GLY A 84 -6.06 14.14 8.13
CA GLY A 84 -5.58 14.65 6.81
C GLY A 84 -4.75 15.97 6.93
N ILE A 85 -3.40 16.03 6.84
CA ILE A 85 -2.47 17.19 7.07
C ILE A 85 -2.08 17.54 5.68
N GLN A 86 -2.78 18.55 5.21
CA GLN A 86 -2.24 19.48 4.25
C GLN A 86 -1.51 20.52 5.09
N ASP A 87 -0.22 20.71 4.87
CA ASP A 87 0.38 22.01 5.10
C ASP A 87 0.26 22.84 3.80
N ALA A 88 0.68 24.10 3.84
CA ALA A 88 0.53 25.00 2.69
C ALA A 88 1.38 24.60 1.46
N ASN A 89 2.26 23.59 1.58
CA ASN A 89 3.29 23.27 0.60
C ASN A 89 3.26 21.81 0.09
N GLY A 90 2.35 20.95 0.56
CA GLY A 90 2.39 19.50 0.29
C GLY A 90 1.15 18.89 -0.37
N ASN A 91 1.36 18.13 -1.45
CA ASN A 91 0.33 17.35 -2.15
C ASN A 91 0.18 15.94 -1.55
N PHE A 92 -0.15 15.82 -0.26
CA PHE A 92 -0.34 14.52 0.41
C PHE A 92 -1.81 14.06 0.32
N GLY A 93 -2.29 13.93 -0.92
CA GLY A 93 -3.68 13.59 -1.21
C GLY A 93 -4.05 12.18 -0.76
N THR A 94 -5.14 12.08 0.02
CA THR A 94 -5.78 10.83 0.49
C THR A 94 -4.90 9.87 1.32
N PRO A 95 -5.48 9.03 2.19
CA PRO A 95 -4.72 7.99 2.89
C PRO A 95 -4.06 7.06 1.85
N MET A 96 -2.73 7.07 1.75
CA MET A 96 -1.96 6.15 0.89
C MET A 96 -1.69 4.83 1.61
N MET A 97 -2.78 4.27 2.14
CA MET A 97 -2.82 3.05 2.91
C MET A 97 -4.08 2.27 2.54
N GLY A 98 -4.04 0.95 2.65
CA GLY A 98 -5.18 0.10 2.34
C GLY A 98 -5.06 -1.28 2.94
N VAL A 99 -6.15 -2.04 2.82
CA VAL A 99 -6.24 -3.41 3.32
C VAL A 99 -6.76 -4.29 2.20
N ILE A 100 -6.05 -5.38 1.93
CA ILE A 100 -6.49 -6.45 1.04
C ILE A 100 -6.87 -7.64 1.91
N THR A 101 -8.13 -8.06 1.82
CA THR A 101 -8.60 -9.33 2.38
C THR A 101 -8.55 -10.40 1.29
N VAL A 102 -7.75 -11.44 1.53
CA VAL A 102 -7.62 -12.64 0.69
C VAL A 102 -8.47 -13.74 1.31
N LEU A 103 -9.44 -14.23 0.57
CA LEU A 103 -10.34 -15.30 0.99
C LEU A 103 -9.80 -16.65 0.51
N GLY A 104 -10.20 -17.72 1.21
CA GLY A 104 -10.02 -19.10 0.76
C GLY A 104 -10.53 -19.33 -0.66
N GLY A 105 -9.98 -20.35 -1.31
CA GLY A 105 -10.59 -20.86 -2.55
C GLY A 105 -11.98 -21.39 -2.25
N GLN A 106 -12.85 -21.44 -3.26
CA GLN A 106 -14.23 -21.91 -3.12
C GLN A 106 -14.36 -23.42 -2.76
N ASP A 107 -13.24 -24.07 -2.42
CA ASP A 107 -13.12 -25.50 -2.13
C ASP A 107 -12.83 -25.81 -0.64
N ASP A 108 -12.90 -24.80 0.24
CA ASP A 108 -12.79 -24.99 1.69
C ASP A 108 -14.14 -25.52 2.24
N ASN A 109 -14.39 -26.82 2.06
CA ASN A 109 -15.51 -27.57 2.64
C ASN A 109 -15.16 -28.16 4.02
#